data_AF-A0A3B9RZX3-F1
#
_entry.id   AF-A0A3B9RZX3-F1
#
_cell.length_a   1.000
_cell.length_b   1.000
_cell.length_c   1.000
_cell.angle_alpha   90.00
_cell.angle_beta   90.00
_cell.angle_gamma   90.00
#
_symmetry.space_group_name_H-M   'P 1'
#
loop_
_entity.id
_entity.type
_entity.pdbx_description
1 polymer ?
#
loop_
_entity_poly.entity_id
_entity_poly.type
_entity_poly.pdbx_seq_one_letter_code
_entity_poly.pdbx_strand_id
1 'polypeptide(L)'
;METIDKNEFTARTAEILIAEKIDPDIEILDTYVKASFPDLRKCINMIQQNCRDGKLVPPATGDSGQQDYRLQMVELFKQGKINEARKLVCAQARPEECEEIYRWLYDNLDIISKNEDNQDKAVLIIKQGLVDHSFVADPEINLASVMIKLARLSNG
;
A
#
# COMPACT_ATOMS: atom_id res chain seq x y z
N MET A 1 10.57 -9.16 -16.33
CA MET A 1 10.25 -7.73 -16.38
C MET A 1 11.11 -7.07 -15.34
N GLU A 2 12.04 -6.18 -15.73
CA GLU A 2 12.71 -5.32 -14.77
C GLU A 2 11.66 -4.44 -14.12
N THR A 3 11.37 -4.71 -12.86
CA THR A 3 10.53 -3.83 -12.05
C THR A 3 11.33 -2.54 -11.90
N ILE A 4 10.77 -1.42 -12.39
CA ILE A 4 11.35 -0.08 -12.21
C ILE A 4 11.62 0.10 -10.71
N ASP A 5 12.80 0.59 -10.35
CA ASP A 5 13.16 0.88 -8.97
C ASP A 5 12.15 1.87 -8.36
N LYS A 6 11.82 1.74 -7.08
CA LYS A 6 10.80 2.58 -6.43
C LYS A 6 11.15 4.07 -6.49
N ASN A 7 12.43 4.43 -6.48
CA ASN A 7 12.88 5.82 -6.62
C ASN A 7 12.66 6.31 -8.04
N GLU A 8 12.99 5.50 -9.05
CA GLU A 8 12.74 5.84 -10.45
C GLU A 8 11.24 5.94 -10.74
N PHE A 9 10.44 5.05 -10.17
CA PHE A 9 8.97 5.10 -10.25
C PHE A 9 8.43 6.41 -9.67
N THR A 10 8.94 6.82 -8.50
CA THR A 10 8.55 8.07 -7.83
C THR A 10 8.97 9.28 -8.64
N ALA A 11 10.20 9.30 -9.16
CA ALA A 11 10.72 10.37 -10.01
C ALA A 11 9.88 10.54 -11.28
N ARG A 12 9.59 9.45 -12.00
CA ARG A 12 8.73 9.48 -13.20
C ARG A 12 7.32 10.00 -12.89
N THR A 13 6.76 9.61 -11.74
CA THR A 13 5.43 10.09 -11.34
C THR A 13 5.45 11.59 -11.02
N ALA A 14 6.48 12.07 -10.33
CA ALA A 14 6.68 13.49 -10.04
C ALA A 14 6.90 14.31 -11.33
N GLU A 15 7.72 13.81 -12.26
CA GLU A 15 7.98 14.46 -13.56
C GLU A 15 6.68 14.68 -14.35
N ILE A 16 5.77 13.70 -14.34
CA ILE A 16 4.45 13.83 -15.00
C ILE A 16 3.65 14.97 -14.36
N LEU A 17 3.59 15.03 -13.03
CA LEU A 17 2.85 16.09 -12.32
C LEU A 17 3.44 17.48 -12.60
N ILE A 18 4.78 17.59 -12.59
CA ILE A 18 5.49 18.83 -12.90
C ILE A 18 5.24 19.27 -14.34
N ALA A 19 5.25 18.33 -15.30
CA ALA A 19 4.93 18.61 -16.71
C ALA A 19 3.50 19.14 -16.89
N GLU A 20 2.57 18.66 -16.07
CA GLU A 20 1.17 19.13 -16.00
C GLU A 20 1.00 20.40 -15.14
N LYS A 21 2.10 21.03 -14.70
CA LYS A 21 2.14 22.23 -13.83
C LYS A 21 1.48 22.03 -12.46
N ILE A 22 1.53 20.81 -11.95
CA ILE A 22 1.09 20.43 -10.61
C ILE A 22 2.36 20.26 -9.78
N ASP A 23 2.49 21.04 -8.72
CA ASP A 23 3.58 20.89 -7.74
C ASP A 23 3.12 19.92 -6.63
N PRO A 24 3.56 18.66 -6.64
CA PRO A 24 3.05 17.67 -5.70
C PRO A 24 3.72 17.80 -4.34
N ASP A 25 2.91 17.75 -3.29
CA ASP A 25 3.42 17.45 -1.96
C ASP A 25 4.01 16.03 -1.95
N ILE A 26 5.24 15.90 -1.46
CA ILE A 26 6.01 14.64 -1.49
C ILE A 26 5.33 13.57 -0.62
N GLU A 27 4.73 13.92 0.51
CA GLU A 27 4.07 12.97 1.39
C GLU A 27 2.78 12.43 0.76
N ILE A 28 2.03 13.31 0.10
CA ILE A 28 0.84 12.92 -0.66
C ILE A 28 1.23 12.01 -1.83
N LEU A 29 2.24 12.40 -2.61
CA LEU A 29 2.73 11.61 -3.74
C LEU A 29 3.21 10.22 -3.30
N ASP A 30 3.94 10.14 -2.18
CA ASP A 30 4.39 8.87 -1.59
C ASP A 30 3.21 7.93 -1.28
N THR A 31 2.07 8.46 -0.81
CA THR A 31 0.87 7.62 -0.61
C THR A 31 0.35 7.02 -1.92
N TYR A 32 0.26 7.81 -2.98
CA TYR A 32 -0.17 7.32 -4.30
C TYR A 32 0.81 6.31 -4.89
N VAL A 33 2.12 6.58 -4.78
CA VAL A 33 3.18 5.66 -5.23
C VAL A 33 3.07 4.34 -4.49
N LYS A 34 2.99 4.35 -3.15
CA LYS A 34 2.88 3.13 -2.36
C LYS A 34 1.60 2.36 -2.65
N ALA A 35 0.48 3.01 -2.93
CA ALA A 35 -0.78 2.33 -3.23
C ALA A 35 -0.79 1.59 -4.59
N SER A 36 0.06 2.01 -5.53
CA SER A 36 -0.01 1.58 -6.93
C SER A 36 1.25 0.93 -7.47
N PHE A 37 2.38 1.04 -6.77
CA PHE A 37 3.63 0.35 -7.13
C PHE A 37 3.42 -1.18 -7.22
N PRO A 38 3.99 -1.86 -8.22
CA PRO A 38 4.86 -1.36 -9.29
C PRO A 38 4.15 -0.95 -10.60
N ASP A 39 2.82 -0.79 -10.62
CA ASP A 39 2.07 -0.48 -11.84
C ASP A 39 1.98 1.05 -12.08
N LEU A 40 2.86 1.56 -12.95
CA LEU A 40 2.93 2.98 -13.28
C LEU A 40 1.65 3.48 -13.96
N ARG A 41 0.99 2.65 -14.76
CA ARG A 41 -0.27 3.00 -15.42
C ARG A 41 -1.38 3.16 -14.37
N LYS A 42 -1.44 2.27 -13.37
CA LYS A 42 -2.38 2.41 -12.25
C LYS A 42 -2.08 3.69 -11.45
N CYS A 43 -0.81 4.00 -11.20
CA CYS A 43 -0.40 5.22 -10.51
C CYS A 43 -0.86 6.48 -11.25
N ILE A 44 -0.56 6.57 -12.56
CA ILE A 44 -0.95 7.70 -13.42
C ILE A 44 -2.47 7.90 -13.41
N ASN A 45 -3.24 6.83 -13.59
CA ASN A 45 -4.70 6.91 -13.55
C ASN A 45 -5.18 7.45 -12.19
N MET A 46 -4.57 7.01 -11.10
CA MET A 46 -4.95 7.39 -9.75
C MET A 46 -4.61 8.86 -9.46
N ILE A 47 -3.40 9.33 -9.78
CA ILE A 47 -3.04 10.74 -9.60
C ILE A 47 -3.90 11.65 -10.49
N GLN A 48 -4.19 11.26 -11.74
CA GLN A 48 -5.03 12.04 -12.66
C GLN A 48 -6.44 12.25 -12.09
N GLN A 49 -7.07 11.20 -11.55
CA GLN A 49 -8.39 11.29 -10.93
C GLN A 49 -8.40 12.12 -9.64
N ASN A 50 -7.26 12.24 -8.98
CA ASN A 50 -7.09 12.95 -7.72
C ASN A 50 -6.33 14.28 -7.86
N CYS A 51 -6.17 14.79 -9.09
CA CYS A 51 -5.73 16.16 -9.32
C CYS A 51 -6.94 17.07 -9.44
N ARG A 52 -7.07 18.06 -8.55
CA ARG A 52 -8.15 19.05 -8.54
C ARG A 52 -7.56 20.44 -8.37
N ASP A 53 -8.06 21.39 -9.15
CA ASP A 53 -7.64 22.80 -9.09
C ASP A 53 -6.11 23.00 -9.18
N GLY A 54 -5.44 22.18 -9.99
CA GLY A 54 -3.98 22.24 -10.19
C GLY A 54 -3.16 21.67 -9.03
N LYS A 55 -3.77 20.88 -8.14
CA LYS A 55 -3.10 20.24 -7.01
C LYS A 55 -3.46 18.77 -6.88
N LEU A 56 -2.48 17.95 -6.54
CA LEU A 56 -2.72 16.57 -6.13
C LEU A 56 -3.36 16.60 -4.73
N VAL A 57 -4.59 16.12 -4.60
CA VAL A 57 -5.28 16.12 -3.31
C VAL A 57 -4.89 14.89 -2.49
N PRO A 58 -4.77 15.03 -1.15
CA PRO A 58 -4.59 13.87 -0.28
C PRO A 58 -5.80 12.95 -0.38
N PRO A 59 -5.66 11.65 -0.06
CA PRO A 59 -6.80 10.78 0.06
C PRO A 59 -7.79 11.32 1.13
N ALA A 60 -8.90 11.90 0.69
CA ALA A 60 -10.03 12.31 1.52
C ALA A 60 -10.53 11.19 2.45
N THR A 61 -10.46 11.40 3.76
CA THR A 61 -10.80 10.40 4.79
C THR A 61 -12.29 10.12 4.94
N GLY A 62 -13.17 10.75 4.15
CA GLY A 62 -14.59 10.92 4.48
C GLY A 62 -15.63 10.32 3.51
N ASP A 63 -15.31 10.05 2.25
CA ASP A 63 -16.29 9.53 1.28
C ASP A 63 -15.88 8.13 0.79
N SER A 64 -16.40 7.15 1.50
CA SER A 64 -16.15 5.71 1.35
C SER A 64 -16.71 5.10 0.06
N GLY A 65 -17.42 5.87 -0.77
CA GLY A 65 -18.06 5.37 -1.99
C GLY A 65 -17.16 5.29 -3.23
N GLN A 66 -16.01 5.99 -3.26
CA GLN A 66 -15.16 6.10 -4.47
C GLN A 66 -13.65 6.01 -4.24
N GLN A 67 -13.18 5.96 -3.00
CA GLN A 67 -11.74 5.87 -2.76
C GLN A 67 -11.21 4.45 -2.90
N ASP A 68 -10.11 4.32 -3.64
CA ASP A 68 -9.34 3.08 -3.72
C ASP A 68 -8.89 2.68 -2.31
N TYR A 69 -9.38 1.54 -1.83
CA TYR A 69 -9.08 1.01 -0.50
C TYR A 69 -7.56 0.89 -0.25
N ARG A 70 -6.73 0.79 -1.31
CA ARG A 70 -5.27 0.78 -1.16
C ARG A 70 -4.71 2.10 -0.66
N LEU A 71 -5.28 3.24 -1.05
CA LEU A 71 -4.87 4.54 -0.53
C LEU A 71 -5.17 4.63 0.97
N GLN A 72 -6.39 4.25 1.38
CA GLN A 72 -6.77 4.22 2.78
C GLN A 72 -5.94 3.20 3.59
N MET A 73 -5.62 2.05 2.99
CA MET A 73 -4.74 1.06 3.59
C MET A 73 -3.36 1.67 3.86
N VAL A 74 -2.73 2.32 2.87
CA VAL A 74 -1.42 2.98 3.04
C VAL A 74 -1.46 4.00 4.18
N GLU A 75 -2.48 4.85 4.23
CA GLU A 75 -2.65 5.84 5.31
C GLU A 75 -2.79 5.20 6.69
N LEU A 76 -3.59 4.12 6.81
CA LEU A 76 -3.74 3.39 8.06
C LEU A 76 -2.42 2.75 8.50
N PHE A 77 -1.63 2.21 7.57
CA PHE A 77 -0.29 1.70 7.88
C PHE A 77 0.67 2.81 8.30
N LYS A 78 0.68 3.97 7.62
CA LYS A 78 1.47 5.15 8.03
C LYS A 78 1.12 5.61 9.45
N GLN A 79 -0.14 5.47 9.86
CA GLN A 79 -0.62 5.78 11.21
C GLN A 79 -0.37 4.66 12.24
N GLY A 80 0.23 3.53 11.86
CA GLY A 80 0.42 2.36 12.72
C GLY A 80 -0.87 1.58 13.03
N LYS A 81 -1.99 1.91 12.36
CA LYS A 81 -3.32 1.32 12.59
C LYS A 81 -3.53 0.05 11.76
N ILE A 82 -2.61 -0.90 11.86
CA ILE A 82 -2.62 -2.14 11.07
C ILE A 82 -3.90 -2.96 11.33
N ASN A 83 -4.45 -2.91 12.55
CA ASN A 83 -5.72 -3.57 12.88
C ASN A 83 -6.93 -2.99 12.15
N GLU A 84 -6.96 -1.67 11.93
CA GLU A 84 -8.01 -1.01 11.14
C GLU A 84 -7.81 -1.31 9.65
N ALA A 85 -6.56 -1.26 9.17
CA ALA A 85 -6.21 -1.62 7.80
C ALA A 85 -6.65 -3.05 7.46
N ARG A 86 -6.48 -4.00 8.38
CA ARG A 86 -6.96 -5.38 8.21
C ARG A 86 -8.47 -5.44 8.00
N LYS A 87 -9.26 -4.71 8.81
CA LYS A 87 -10.72 -4.71 8.66
C LYS A 87 -11.14 -4.12 7.32
N LEU A 88 -10.47 -3.04 6.89
CA LEU A 88 -10.70 -2.43 5.58
C LEU A 88 -10.40 -3.41 4.44
N VAL A 89 -9.23 -4.07 4.49
CA VAL A 89 -8.81 -5.05 3.48
C VAL A 89 -9.77 -6.23 3.41
N CYS A 90 -10.12 -6.86 4.54
CA CYS A 90 -11.09 -7.95 4.57
C CYS A 90 -12.48 -7.54 4.04
N ALA A 91 -12.86 -6.27 4.21
CA ALA A 91 -14.17 -5.81 3.75
C ALA A 91 -14.22 -5.47 2.24
N GLN A 92 -13.08 -5.16 1.61
CA GLN A 92 -13.05 -4.60 0.25
C GLN A 92 -12.19 -5.37 -0.75
N ALA A 93 -11.13 -6.05 -0.32
CA ALA A 93 -10.22 -6.75 -1.22
C ALA A 93 -10.88 -8.03 -1.74
N ARG A 94 -10.72 -8.28 -3.04
CA ARG A 94 -11.15 -9.55 -3.63
C ARG A 94 -10.11 -10.65 -3.37
N PRO A 95 -10.50 -11.95 -3.42
CA PRO A 95 -9.57 -13.05 -3.20
C PRO A 95 -8.32 -12.99 -4.08
N GLU A 96 -8.45 -12.61 -5.35
CA GLU A 96 -7.35 -12.45 -6.29
C GLU A 96 -6.39 -11.29 -5.93
N GLU A 97 -6.87 -10.30 -5.18
CA GLU A 97 -6.06 -9.15 -4.75
C GLU A 97 -5.29 -9.44 -3.46
N CYS A 98 -5.65 -10.50 -2.71
CA CYS A 98 -4.97 -10.87 -1.47
C CYS A 98 -3.49 -11.19 -1.71
N GLU A 99 -3.16 -11.83 -2.84
CA GLU A 99 -1.77 -12.14 -3.20
C GLU A 99 -0.93 -10.85 -3.37
N GLU A 100 -1.49 -9.86 -4.06
CA GLU A 100 -0.83 -8.56 -4.29
C GLU A 100 -0.53 -7.83 -2.98
N ILE A 101 -1.36 -7.99 -1.95
CA ILE A 101 -1.16 -7.35 -0.66
C ILE A 101 0.07 -7.90 0.07
N TYR A 102 0.39 -9.19 -0.06
CA TYR A 102 1.64 -9.71 0.50
C TYR A 102 2.87 -9.06 -0.13
N ARG A 103 2.84 -8.89 -1.45
CA ARG A 103 3.92 -8.20 -2.16
C ARG A 103 4.03 -6.75 -1.70
N TRP A 104 2.90 -6.07 -1.56
CA TRP A 104 2.84 -4.71 -1.02
C TRP A 104 3.41 -4.60 0.39
N LEU A 105 3.07 -5.53 1.29
CA LEU A 105 3.62 -5.57 2.65
C LEU A 105 5.14 -5.72 2.65
N TYR A 106 5.68 -6.55 1.73
CA TYR A 106 7.12 -6.74 1.57
C TYR A 106 7.83 -5.51 1.00
N ASP A 107 7.23 -4.82 0.03
CA ASP A 107 7.80 -3.61 -0.60
C ASP A 107 7.71 -2.36 0.30
N ASN A 108 7.05 -2.48 1.45
CA ASN A 108 6.80 -1.41 2.40
C ASN A 108 7.05 -1.87 3.85
N LEU A 109 8.17 -2.55 4.12
CA LEU A 109 8.54 -2.94 5.49
C LEU A 109 8.78 -1.73 6.41
N ASP A 110 9.22 -0.61 5.83
CA ASP A 110 9.56 0.63 6.54
C ASP A 110 8.34 1.35 7.16
N ILE A 111 7.13 1.09 6.65
CA ILE A 111 5.89 1.62 7.24
C ILE A 111 5.31 0.68 8.30
N ILE A 112 5.73 -0.59 8.32
CA ILE A 112 5.32 -1.56 9.34
C ILE A 112 6.14 -1.35 10.63
N SER A 113 7.45 -1.16 10.48
CA SER A 113 8.38 -0.93 11.58
C SER A 113 9.57 -0.10 11.13
N LYS A 114 10.08 0.77 12.01
CA LYS A 114 11.37 1.46 11.82
C LYS A 114 12.57 0.68 12.37
N ASN A 115 12.32 -0.34 13.19
CA ASN A 115 13.34 -1.23 13.73
C ASN A 115 13.63 -2.38 12.76
N GLU A 116 14.90 -2.59 12.44
CA GLU A 116 15.41 -3.59 11.48
C GLU A 116 15.08 -5.03 11.90
N ASP A 117 15.30 -5.41 13.16
CA ASP A 117 14.94 -6.76 13.66
C ASP A 117 13.44 -7.07 13.47
N ASN A 118 12.59 -6.06 13.65
CA ASN A 118 11.15 -6.20 13.44
C ASN A 118 10.79 -6.23 11.94
N GLN A 119 11.56 -5.58 11.07
CA GLN A 119 11.42 -5.72 9.62
C GLN A 119 11.80 -7.14 9.17
N ASP A 120 12.89 -7.71 9.70
CA ASP A 120 13.29 -9.09 9.41
C ASP A 120 12.23 -10.10 9.85
N LYS A 121 11.67 -9.93 11.06
CA LYS A 121 10.54 -10.75 11.52
C LYS A 121 9.32 -10.58 10.63
N ALA A 122 9.03 -9.36 10.17
CA ALA A 122 7.93 -9.11 9.24
C ALA A 122 8.13 -9.86 7.91
N VAL A 123 9.35 -9.87 7.36
CA VAL A 123 9.70 -10.65 6.15
C VAL A 123 9.40 -12.13 6.35
N LEU A 124 9.80 -12.72 7.49
CA LEU A 124 9.54 -14.12 7.77
C LEU A 124 8.04 -14.44 7.85
N ILE A 125 7.26 -13.55 8.46
CA ILE A 125 5.80 -13.68 8.56
C ILE A 125 5.14 -13.60 7.18
N ILE A 126 5.53 -12.61 6.36
CA ILE A 126 4.97 -12.39 5.02
C ILE A 126 5.31 -13.57 4.11
N LYS A 127 6.57 -14.02 4.13
CA LYS A 127 7.01 -15.21 3.38
C LYS A 127 6.19 -16.44 3.75
N GLN A 128 5.91 -16.65 5.04
CA GLN A 128 5.11 -17.80 5.45
C GLN A 128 3.67 -17.68 4.96
N GLY A 129 3.07 -16.49 5.06
CA GLY A 129 1.73 -16.23 4.53
C GLY A 129 1.60 -16.50 3.03
N LEU A 130 2.60 -16.10 2.24
CA LEU A 130 2.65 -16.39 0.79
C LEU A 130 2.74 -17.88 0.48
N VAL A 131 3.55 -18.63 1.24
CA VAL A 131 3.62 -20.09 1.07
C VAL A 131 2.27 -20.74 1.39
N ASP A 132 1.63 -20.31 2.48
CA ASP A 132 0.34 -20.84 2.92
C ASP A 132 -0.79 -20.47 1.95
N HIS A 133 -0.69 -19.31 1.27
CA HIS A 133 -1.69 -18.81 0.33
C HIS A 133 -1.93 -19.78 -0.84
N SER A 134 -0.89 -20.48 -1.31
CA SER A 134 -1.01 -21.48 -2.37
C SER A 134 -1.84 -22.72 -1.99
N PHE A 135 -2.09 -22.95 -0.70
CA PHE A 135 -2.74 -24.16 -0.19
C PHE A 135 -3.98 -23.89 0.67
N VAL A 136 -4.27 -22.63 0.99
CA VAL A 136 -5.37 -22.27 1.88
C VAL A 136 -6.70 -22.25 1.14
N ALA A 137 -7.76 -22.70 1.81
CA ALA A 137 -9.12 -22.64 1.27
C ALA A 137 -9.67 -21.20 1.22
N ASP A 138 -9.23 -20.34 2.15
CA ASP A 138 -9.68 -18.97 2.30
C ASP A 138 -8.48 -18.00 2.35
N PRO A 139 -8.20 -17.31 1.24
CA PRO A 139 -7.14 -16.31 1.15
C PRO A 139 -7.29 -15.13 2.12
N GLU A 140 -8.52 -14.71 2.41
CA GLU A 140 -8.81 -13.56 3.26
C GLU A 140 -8.43 -13.86 4.72
N ILE A 141 -8.80 -15.05 5.21
CA ILE A 141 -8.43 -15.51 6.56
C ILE A 141 -6.91 -15.60 6.71
N ASN A 142 -6.21 -16.10 5.69
CA ASN A 142 -4.75 -16.20 5.70
C ASN A 142 -4.10 -14.82 5.76
N LEU A 143 -4.55 -13.88 4.93
CA LEU A 143 -4.04 -12.51 4.93
C LEU A 143 -4.33 -11.81 6.26
N ALA A 144 -5.53 -11.99 6.81
CA ALA A 144 -5.90 -11.45 8.12
C ALA A 144 -4.95 -11.96 9.23
N SER A 145 -4.60 -13.24 9.21
CA SER A 145 -3.64 -13.85 10.15
C SER A 145 -2.27 -13.18 10.07
N VAL A 146 -1.77 -12.94 8.85
CA VAL A 146 -0.50 -12.22 8.64
C VAL A 146 -0.57 -10.80 9.16
N MET A 147 -1.61 -10.03 8.82
CA MET A 147 -1.75 -8.64 9.30
C MET A 147 -1.86 -8.55 10.83
N ILE A 148 -2.49 -9.52 11.50
CA ILE A 148 -2.52 -9.59 12.97
C ILE A 148 -1.12 -9.78 13.55
N LYS A 149 -0.31 -10.69 12.96
CA LYS A 149 1.07 -10.92 13.41
C LYS A 149 1.92 -9.67 13.21
N LEU A 150 1.79 -8.98 12.07
CA LEU A 150 2.48 -7.72 11.79
C LEU A 150 2.07 -6.60 12.76
N ALA A 151 0.78 -6.46 13.06
CA ALA A 151 0.29 -5.49 14.04
C ALA A 151 0.92 -5.70 15.44
N ARG A 152 1.15 -6.96 15.83
CA ARG A 152 1.80 -7.29 17.10
C ARG A 152 3.29 -6.97 17.12
N LEU A 153 3.98 -7.00 15.98
CA LEU A 153 5.38 -6.56 15.87
C LEU A 153 5.52 -5.04 15.98
N SER A 154 4.55 -4.29 15.44
CA SER A 154 4.57 -2.82 15.46
C SER A 154 4.21 -2.25 16.83
N ASN A 155 3.31 -2.92 17.57
CA ASN A 155 2.83 -2.48 18.88
C ASN A 155 3.67 -2.97 20.08
N GLY A 156 4.72 -3.76 19.84
CA GLY A 156 5.59 -4.34 20.88
C GLY A 156 6.95 -3.66 20.89
#